data_AF-A0A0C9ZN79-F1
#
_entry.id   AF-A0A0C9ZN79-F1
#
_cell.length_a   1.000
_cell.length_b   1.000
_cell.length_c   1.000
_cell.angle_alpha   90.00
_cell.angle_beta   90.00
_cell.angle_gamma   90.00
#
_symmetry.space_group_name_H-M   'P 1'
#
loop_
_entity.id
_entity.type
_entity.pdbx_description
1 polymer ?
#
loop_
_entity_poly.entity_id
_entity_poly.type
_entity_poly.pdbx_seq_one_letter_code
_entity_poly.pdbx_strand_id
1 'polypeptide(L)'
;LVEMELELCMGQVNGALHGLHLALADKAVIFRGVVRPAKNYSMRTQVWQMILSIDSSVKQYAAIYRRCRVAILALRAGPDVLERYQELHTSHLSTSMAAFTQGAHDHRGTQLPWFWTIDIPKDTASKSWLTEFYRIHWLRTKAVKDHWEEEEELLTSEFQWVVNYFQHRARTWHEIYMEHNSAGNQGATCYAARQQAMYDRLAEQCELIWQGMNPINVALYHRGLPVCSTLA
;
A
#
# COMPACT_ATOMS: atom_id res chain seq x y z
N LEU A 1 -5.92 31.15 29.77
CA LEU A 1 -5.00 29.99 29.82
C LEU A 1 -5.78 28.68 29.92
N VAL A 2 -6.61 28.48 30.95
CA VAL A 2 -7.46 27.27 31.11
C VAL A 2 -8.37 26.99 29.92
N GLU A 3 -9.02 28.02 29.36
CA GLU A 3 -9.91 27.89 28.19
C GLU A 3 -9.16 27.45 26.92
N MET A 4 -8.02 28.07 26.63
CA MET A 4 -7.16 27.70 25.50
C MET A 4 -6.60 26.28 25.64
N GLU A 5 -6.25 25.87 26.86
CA GLU A 5 -5.81 24.50 27.14
C GLU A 5 -6.95 23.49 26.96
N LEU A 6 -8.18 23.84 27.34
CA LEU A 6 -9.36 23.03 27.12
C LEU A 6 -9.63 22.84 25.62
N GLU A 7 -9.60 23.91 24.83
CA GLU A 7 -9.74 23.83 23.36
C GLU A 7 -8.69 22.93 22.72
N LEU A 8 -7.44 23.06 23.15
CA LEU A 8 -6.35 22.20 22.67
C LEU A 8 -6.62 20.73 23.01
N CYS A 9 -7.05 20.42 24.24
CA CYS A 9 -7.39 19.06 24.63
C CYS A 9 -8.56 18.50 23.81
N MET A 10 -9.58 19.32 23.54
CA MET A 10 -10.71 18.92 22.69
C MET A 10 -10.26 18.62 21.26
N GLY A 11 -9.37 19.44 20.70
CA GLY A 11 -8.75 19.18 19.39
C GLY A 11 -7.97 17.86 19.36
N GLN A 12 -7.17 17.59 20.39
CA GLN A 12 -6.41 16.34 20.52
C GLN A 12 -7.33 15.12 20.67
N VAL A 13 -8.41 15.23 21.45
CA VAL A 13 -9.42 14.18 21.59
C VAL A 13 -10.09 13.89 20.24
N ASN A 14 -10.51 14.91 19.51
CA ASN A 14 -11.12 14.76 18.19
C ASN A 14 -10.17 14.10 17.19
N GLY A 15 -8.89 14.52 17.17
CA GLY A 15 -7.86 13.88 16.35
C GLY A 15 -7.63 12.41 16.72
N ALA A 16 -7.58 12.10 18.02
CA ALA A 16 -7.42 10.73 18.51
C ALA A 16 -8.62 9.85 18.16
N LEU A 17 -9.85 10.34 18.29
CA LEU A 17 -11.06 9.62 17.91
C LEU A 17 -11.11 9.37 16.40
N HIS A 18 -10.78 10.37 15.58
CA HIS A 18 -10.71 10.20 14.13
C HIS A 18 -9.65 9.15 13.73
N GLY A 19 -8.45 9.21 14.32
CA GLY A 19 -7.42 8.20 14.11
C GLY A 19 -7.88 6.79 14.54
N LEU A 20 -8.59 6.70 15.66
CA LEU A 20 -9.17 5.44 16.15
C LEU A 20 -10.21 4.86 15.18
N HIS A 21 -11.09 5.71 14.61
CA HIS A 21 -12.06 5.30 13.60
C HIS A 21 -11.38 4.70 12.37
N LEU A 22 -10.39 5.41 11.82
CA LEU A 22 -9.65 4.96 10.64
C LEU A 22 -8.92 3.64 10.92
N ALA A 23 -8.22 3.52 12.04
CA ALA A 23 -7.45 2.32 12.37
C ALA A 23 -8.36 1.10 12.59
N LEU A 24 -9.49 1.24 13.29
CA LEU A 24 -10.44 0.15 13.49
C LEU A 24 -11.09 -0.30 12.17
N ALA A 25 -11.40 0.65 11.30
CA ALA A 25 -12.02 0.35 10.02
C ALA A 25 -11.00 -0.26 9.03
N ASP A 26 -9.76 0.23 8.97
CA ASP A 26 -8.64 -0.40 8.23
C ASP A 26 -8.41 -1.85 8.70
N LYS A 27 -8.42 -2.08 10.02
CA LYS A 27 -8.31 -3.43 10.59
C LYS A 27 -9.41 -4.35 10.07
N ALA A 28 -10.65 -3.87 10.03
CA ALA A 28 -11.78 -4.66 9.55
C ALA A 28 -11.70 -4.98 8.05
N VAL A 29 -11.24 -4.01 7.24
CA VAL A 29 -11.02 -4.24 5.80
C VAL A 29 -9.96 -5.30 5.57
N ILE A 30 -8.79 -5.18 6.22
CA ILE A 30 -7.72 -6.18 6.09
C ILE A 30 -8.18 -7.56 6.58
N PHE A 31 -8.96 -7.61 7.66
CA PHE A 31 -9.50 -8.87 8.16
C PHE A 31 -10.39 -9.58 7.13
N ARG A 32 -11.26 -8.83 6.45
CA ARG A 32 -12.13 -9.41 5.41
C ARG A 32 -11.40 -9.72 4.11
N GLY A 33 -10.61 -8.77 3.62
CA GLY A 33 -10.02 -8.81 2.29
C GLY A 33 -8.75 -9.65 2.21
N VAL A 34 -7.99 -9.76 3.29
CA VAL A 34 -6.65 -10.37 3.26
C VAL A 34 -6.49 -11.51 4.26
N VAL A 35 -6.99 -11.37 5.50
CA VAL A 35 -6.86 -12.45 6.51
C VAL A 35 -7.70 -13.68 6.13
N ARG A 36 -9.01 -13.48 5.85
CA ARG A 36 -9.91 -14.60 5.53
C ARG A 36 -9.49 -15.37 4.27
N PRO A 37 -9.03 -14.72 3.18
CA PRO A 37 -8.63 -15.44 1.98
C PRO A 37 -7.19 -15.97 1.98
N ALA A 38 -6.36 -15.65 2.98
CA ALA A 38 -4.95 -16.04 3.00
C ALA A 38 -4.77 -17.56 3.03
N LYS A 39 -4.18 -18.12 1.97
CA LYS A 39 -3.98 -19.56 1.81
C LYS A 39 -2.62 -20.05 2.32
N ASN A 40 -1.58 -19.22 2.23
CA ASN A 40 -0.20 -19.64 2.45
C ASN A 40 0.39 -19.05 3.74
N TYR A 41 1.36 -19.75 4.34
CA TYR A 41 1.99 -19.35 5.60
C TYR A 41 2.63 -17.95 5.54
N SER A 42 3.39 -17.65 4.48
CA SER A 42 4.03 -16.34 4.31
C SER A 42 3.03 -15.18 4.27
N MET A 43 1.95 -15.33 3.47
CA MET A 43 0.87 -14.35 3.44
C MET A 43 0.22 -14.17 4.81
N ARG A 44 -0.02 -15.26 5.54
CA ARG A 44 -0.57 -15.17 6.91
C ARG A 44 0.35 -14.37 7.82
N THR A 45 1.66 -14.62 7.79
CA THR A 45 2.64 -13.89 8.61
C THR A 45 2.66 -12.40 8.28
N GLN A 46 2.72 -12.02 7.00
CA GLN A 46 2.71 -10.62 6.56
C GLN A 46 1.42 -9.91 6.98
N VAL A 47 0.27 -10.57 6.79
CA VAL A 47 -1.03 -10.02 7.19
C VAL A 47 -1.13 -9.85 8.71
N TRP A 48 -0.59 -10.78 9.50
CA TRP A 48 -0.53 -10.64 10.95
C TRP A 48 0.37 -9.47 11.37
N GLN A 49 1.50 -9.24 10.68
CA GLN A 49 2.34 -8.06 10.92
C GLN A 49 1.58 -6.76 10.64
N MET A 50 0.79 -6.70 9.57
CA MET A 50 -0.08 -5.54 9.28
C MET A 50 -1.11 -5.32 10.40
N ILE A 51 -1.76 -6.39 10.86
CA ILE A 51 -2.72 -6.31 11.98
C ILE A 51 -2.04 -5.80 13.25
N LEU A 52 -0.85 -6.32 13.58
CA LEU A 52 -0.10 -5.90 14.76
C LEU A 52 0.27 -4.41 14.69
N SER A 53 0.65 -3.92 13.50
CA SER A 53 0.91 -2.51 13.26
C SER A 53 -0.34 -1.66 13.50
N ILE A 54 -1.48 -2.05 12.95
CA ILE A 54 -2.76 -1.34 13.17
C ILE A 54 -3.17 -1.39 14.64
N ASP A 55 -2.98 -2.51 15.32
CA ASP A 55 -3.25 -2.63 16.76
C ASP A 55 -2.37 -1.73 17.60
N SER A 56 -1.13 -1.47 17.16
CA SER A 56 -0.27 -0.48 17.81
C SER A 56 -0.84 0.95 17.65
N SER A 57 -1.34 1.30 16.47
CA SER A 57 -2.00 2.60 16.24
C SER A 57 -3.29 2.75 17.04
N VAL A 58 -4.14 1.70 17.10
CA VAL A 58 -5.35 1.68 17.93
C VAL A 58 -5.01 1.94 19.40
N LYS A 59 -3.97 1.27 19.93
CA LYS A 59 -3.49 1.48 21.31
C LYS A 59 -2.99 2.90 21.52
N GLN A 60 -2.24 3.45 20.56
CA GLN A 60 -1.71 4.81 20.64
C GLN A 60 -2.83 5.84 20.67
N TYR A 61 -3.80 5.78 19.76
CA TYR A 61 -4.94 6.70 19.73
C TYR A 61 -5.80 6.59 20.99
N ALA A 62 -6.06 5.37 21.48
CA ALA A 62 -6.78 5.16 22.72
C ALA A 62 -6.03 5.74 23.94
N ALA A 63 -4.70 5.66 23.97
CA ALA A 63 -3.88 6.24 25.04
C ALA A 63 -3.92 7.77 25.02
N ILE A 64 -3.78 8.38 23.83
CA ILE A 64 -3.90 9.84 23.66
C ILE A 64 -5.28 10.31 24.12
N TYR A 65 -6.35 9.65 23.66
CA TYR A 65 -7.72 9.95 24.06
C TYR A 65 -7.89 9.94 25.59
N ARG A 66 -7.45 8.85 26.24
CA ARG A 66 -7.58 8.70 27.70
C ARG A 66 -6.81 9.79 28.45
N ARG A 67 -5.60 10.13 28.00
CA ARG A 67 -4.78 11.18 28.61
C ARG A 67 -5.47 12.55 28.49
N CYS A 68 -5.94 12.91 27.31
CA CYS A 68 -6.62 14.19 27.10
C CYS A 68 -7.95 14.26 27.86
N ARG A 69 -8.70 13.15 27.97
CA ARG A 69 -9.93 13.11 28.78
C ARG A 69 -9.66 13.36 30.27
N VAL A 70 -8.57 12.80 30.82
CA VAL A 70 -8.16 13.09 32.21
C VAL A 70 -7.86 14.58 32.39
N ALA A 71 -7.20 15.21 31.42
CA ALA A 71 -6.95 16.66 31.44
C ALA A 71 -8.26 17.47 31.36
N ILE A 72 -9.18 17.12 30.47
CA ILE A 72 -10.51 17.76 30.35
C ILE A 72 -11.28 17.70 31.68
N LEU A 73 -11.25 16.54 32.35
CA LEU A 73 -11.86 16.37 33.68
C LEU A 73 -11.17 17.25 34.75
N ALA A 74 -9.84 17.33 34.73
CA ALA A 74 -9.07 18.14 35.67
C ALA A 74 -9.32 19.66 35.48
N LEU A 75 -9.53 20.10 34.24
CA LEU A 75 -9.86 21.48 33.88
C LEU A 75 -11.32 21.86 34.20
N ARG A 76 -12.12 20.94 34.75
CA ARG A 76 -13.54 21.12 35.10
C ARG A 76 -14.37 21.63 33.91
N ALA A 77 -14.19 20.99 32.75
CA ALA A 77 -14.97 21.28 31.56
C ALA A 77 -16.48 21.22 31.83
N GLY A 78 -17.25 21.95 31.02
CA GLY A 78 -18.71 21.98 31.11
C GLY A 78 -19.33 20.58 30.98
N PRO A 79 -20.54 20.38 31.54
CA PRO A 79 -21.23 19.08 31.50
C PRO A 79 -21.51 18.59 30.08
N ASP A 80 -21.70 19.52 29.13
CA ASP A 80 -21.84 19.27 27.70
C ASP A 80 -20.60 18.60 27.09
N VAL A 81 -19.40 19.07 27.46
CA VAL A 81 -18.13 18.50 27.00
C VAL A 81 -17.90 17.11 27.59
N LEU A 82 -18.29 16.90 28.85
CA LEU A 82 -18.14 15.63 29.55
C LEU A 82 -19.14 14.55 29.07
N GLU A 83 -20.36 14.94 28.72
CA GLU A 83 -21.35 14.05 28.10
C GLU A 83 -20.90 13.61 26.71
N ARG A 84 -20.27 14.52 25.96
CA ARG A 84 -19.71 14.26 24.64
C ARG A 84 -18.52 13.30 24.68
N TYR A 85 -17.55 13.54 25.56
CA TYR A 85 -16.31 12.74 25.64
C TYR A 85 -16.37 11.71 26.77
N GLN A 86 -17.05 10.60 26.50
CA GLN A 86 -17.27 9.54 27.49
C GLN A 86 -16.03 8.64 27.69
N GLU A 87 -16.09 7.72 28.64
CA GLU A 87 -14.97 6.82 28.91
C GLU A 87 -14.76 5.80 27.78
N LEU A 88 -13.49 5.57 27.41
CA LEU A 88 -13.11 4.62 26.37
C LEU A 88 -12.61 3.30 26.97
N HIS A 89 -13.52 2.33 27.05
CA HIS A 89 -13.21 0.97 27.49
C HIS A 89 -12.59 0.12 26.36
N THR A 90 -11.80 -0.88 26.75
CA THR A 90 -11.22 -1.87 25.81
C THR A 90 -12.28 -2.74 25.16
N SER A 91 -13.40 -3.00 25.84
CA SER A 91 -14.55 -3.73 25.30
C SER A 91 -15.13 -3.06 24.05
N HIS A 92 -15.19 -1.71 24.03
CA HIS A 92 -15.70 -0.94 22.90
C HIS A 92 -14.89 -1.18 21.61
N LEU A 93 -13.56 -1.36 21.75
CA LEU A 93 -12.67 -1.62 20.61
C LEU A 93 -12.93 -3.01 20.01
N SER A 94 -13.15 -4.01 20.87
CA SER A 94 -13.45 -5.38 20.44
C SER A 94 -14.83 -5.50 19.78
N THR A 95 -15.86 -4.87 20.35
CA THR A 95 -17.22 -4.86 19.81
C THR A 95 -17.28 -4.20 18.43
N SER A 96 -16.52 -3.13 18.24
CA SER A 96 -16.43 -2.44 16.94
C SER A 96 -15.92 -3.38 15.84
N MET A 97 -14.88 -4.16 16.12
CA MET A 97 -14.34 -5.15 15.19
C MET A 97 -15.41 -6.17 14.76
N ALA A 98 -16.16 -6.70 15.73
CA ALA A 98 -17.23 -7.68 15.46
C ALA A 98 -18.33 -7.09 14.55
N ALA A 99 -18.75 -5.85 14.82
CA ALA A 99 -19.74 -5.15 13.99
C ALA A 99 -19.29 -5.02 12.52
N PHE A 100 -18.02 -4.64 12.28
CA PHE A 100 -17.51 -4.51 10.93
C PHE A 100 -17.26 -5.84 10.21
N THR A 101 -17.07 -6.97 10.90
CA THR A 101 -16.72 -8.26 10.28
C THR A 101 -17.89 -9.19 9.97
N GLN A 102 -19.05 -8.97 10.60
CA GLN A 102 -20.25 -9.79 10.37
C GLN A 102 -21.15 -9.26 9.25
N GLY A 103 -21.01 -7.99 8.87
CA GLY A 103 -21.73 -7.36 7.77
C GLY A 103 -22.93 -6.64 8.34
N ALA A 104 -23.15 -5.40 7.91
CA ALA A 104 -24.14 -4.48 8.45
C ALA A 104 -25.61 -4.95 8.26
N HIS A 105 -25.85 -6.21 7.87
CA HIS A 105 -27.17 -6.67 7.46
C HIS A 105 -28.00 -7.33 8.59
N ASP A 106 -27.40 -7.74 9.72
CA ASP A 106 -28.16 -8.55 10.69
C ASP A 106 -28.02 -8.13 12.17
N HIS A 107 -27.64 -6.88 12.45
CA HIS A 107 -27.68 -6.35 13.82
C HIS A 107 -28.62 -5.17 13.95
N ARG A 108 -29.92 -5.45 14.10
CA ARG A 108 -30.91 -4.51 14.66
C ARG A 108 -30.71 -4.21 16.16
N GLY A 109 -29.54 -4.50 16.75
CA GLY A 109 -29.39 -4.43 18.21
C GLY A 109 -28.01 -4.14 18.81
N THR A 110 -26.90 -4.24 18.08
CA THR A 110 -25.59 -3.90 18.67
C THR A 110 -25.37 -2.39 18.53
N GLN A 111 -25.77 -1.63 19.56
CA GLN A 111 -25.40 -0.22 19.66
C GLN A 111 -23.88 -0.09 19.47
N LEU A 112 -23.47 0.50 18.35
CA LEU A 112 -22.07 0.88 18.17
C LEU A 112 -21.67 1.73 19.37
N PRO A 113 -20.45 1.54 19.91
CA PRO A 113 -19.96 2.37 21.00
C PRO A 113 -20.17 3.87 20.72
N TRP A 114 -20.44 4.63 21.78
CA TRP A 114 -20.76 6.08 21.73
C TRP A 114 -19.81 6.90 20.84
N PHE A 115 -18.53 6.51 20.77
CA PHE A 115 -17.53 7.23 19.99
C PHE A 115 -17.72 7.11 18.48
N TRP A 116 -18.58 6.22 17.98
CA TRP A 116 -18.99 6.18 16.56
C TRP A 116 -20.16 7.11 16.25
N THR A 117 -20.92 7.51 17.26
CA THR A 117 -22.08 8.40 17.13
C THR A 117 -21.71 9.86 17.37
N ILE A 118 -20.48 10.13 17.81
CA ILE A 118 -19.98 11.48 18.00
C ILE A 118 -19.73 12.13 16.63
N ASP A 119 -20.49 13.18 16.33
CA ASP A 119 -20.15 14.07 15.21
C ASP A 119 -18.89 14.82 15.62
N ILE A 120 -17.75 14.49 15.01
CA ILE A 120 -16.54 15.29 15.19
C ILE A 120 -16.79 16.60 14.42
N PRO A 121 -16.79 17.79 15.06
CA PRO A 121 -17.00 19.03 14.35
C PRO A 121 -15.77 19.24 13.47
N LYS A 122 -15.93 18.94 12.18
CA LYS A 122 -15.05 19.39 11.12
C LYS A 122 -15.96 20.17 10.19
N ASP A 123 -15.53 21.36 9.76
CA ASP A 123 -16.29 22.42 9.08
C ASP A 123 -16.96 22.02 7.75
N THR A 124 -17.73 20.95 7.69
CA THR A 124 -18.36 20.45 6.49
C THR A 124 -19.69 19.84 6.86
N ALA A 125 -20.77 20.52 6.45
CA ALA A 125 -22.16 20.10 6.61
C ALA A 125 -22.32 18.57 6.48
N SER A 126 -22.64 17.92 7.60
CA SER A 126 -23.28 16.60 7.70
C SER A 126 -22.71 15.50 6.78
N LYS A 127 -21.39 15.28 6.75
CA LYS A 127 -20.84 14.02 6.25
C LYS A 127 -20.65 13.05 7.41
N SER A 128 -21.48 12.01 7.47
CA SER A 128 -21.32 10.90 8.42
C SER A 128 -19.88 10.38 8.36
N TRP A 129 -19.28 10.04 9.52
CA TRP A 129 -17.92 9.50 9.59
C TRP A 129 -17.69 8.32 8.63
N LEU A 130 -18.73 7.54 8.33
CA LEU A 130 -18.71 6.45 7.35
C LEU A 130 -18.35 6.96 5.95
N THR A 131 -18.93 8.09 5.53
CA THR A 131 -18.66 8.69 4.22
C THR A 131 -17.21 9.14 4.11
N GLU A 132 -16.67 9.76 5.17
CA GLU A 132 -15.26 10.18 5.19
C GLU A 132 -14.32 8.97 5.22
N PHE A 133 -14.68 7.91 5.95
CA PHE A 133 -13.96 6.65 5.93
C PHE A 133 -13.89 6.05 4.52
N TYR A 134 -15.04 5.89 3.84
CA TYR A 134 -15.05 5.34 2.47
C TYR A 134 -14.27 6.22 1.49
N ARG A 135 -14.33 7.54 1.64
CA ARG A 135 -13.55 8.48 0.82
C ARG A 135 -12.05 8.30 1.03
N ILE A 136 -11.58 8.28 2.28
CA ILE A 136 -10.16 8.09 2.61
C ILE A 136 -9.67 6.72 2.13
N HIS A 137 -10.47 5.68 2.36
CA HIS A 137 -10.11 4.33 1.94
C HIS A 137 -10.03 4.21 0.41
N TRP A 138 -10.98 4.84 -0.31
CA TRP A 138 -10.94 4.92 -1.77
C TRP A 138 -9.70 5.69 -2.26
N LEU A 139 -9.38 6.84 -1.67
CA LEU A 139 -8.19 7.62 -2.02
C LEU A 139 -6.90 6.83 -1.82
N ARG A 140 -6.77 6.10 -0.71
CA ARG A 140 -5.60 5.24 -0.45
C ARG A 140 -5.51 4.08 -1.45
N THR A 141 -6.62 3.41 -1.71
CA THR A 141 -6.67 2.30 -2.67
C THR A 141 -6.32 2.79 -4.07
N LYS A 142 -6.83 3.96 -4.45
CA LYS A 142 -6.47 4.62 -5.70
C LYS A 142 -4.99 4.96 -5.75
N ALA A 143 -4.43 5.58 -4.70
CA ALA A 143 -3.00 5.91 -4.66
C ALA A 143 -2.10 4.67 -4.78
N VAL A 144 -2.48 3.55 -4.15
CA VAL A 144 -1.77 2.27 -4.30
C VAL A 144 -1.85 1.79 -5.74
N LYS A 145 -3.04 1.80 -6.36
CA LYS A 145 -3.23 1.43 -7.76
C LYS A 145 -2.39 2.31 -8.69
N ASP A 146 -2.47 3.62 -8.53
CA ASP A 146 -1.73 4.61 -9.33
C ASP A 146 -0.22 4.35 -9.19
N HIS A 147 0.29 4.06 -7.98
CA HIS A 147 1.69 3.70 -7.76
C HIS A 147 2.09 2.37 -8.43
N TRP A 148 1.21 1.37 -8.45
CA TRP A 148 1.50 0.11 -9.18
C TRP A 148 1.56 0.35 -10.69
N GLU A 149 0.71 1.22 -11.22
CA GLU A 149 0.73 1.61 -12.64
C GLU A 149 2.02 2.38 -12.98
N GLU A 150 2.44 3.31 -12.11
CA GLU A 150 3.74 4.00 -12.24
C GLU A 150 4.93 3.03 -12.16
N GLU A 151 4.93 2.11 -11.19
CA GLU A 151 5.99 1.11 -11.02
C GLU A 151 6.09 0.18 -12.24
N GLU A 152 4.96 -0.19 -12.85
CA GLU A 152 4.95 -1.01 -14.07
C GLU A 152 5.61 -0.28 -15.25
N GLU A 153 5.32 1.02 -15.42
CA GLU A 153 5.96 1.85 -16.44
C GLU A 153 7.46 2.04 -16.19
N LEU A 154 7.84 2.28 -14.92
CA LEU A 154 9.23 2.41 -14.50
C LEU A 154 10.00 1.11 -14.72
N LEU A 155 9.48 -0.03 -14.28
CA LEU A 155 10.13 -1.32 -14.49
C LEU A 155 10.31 -1.64 -15.98
N THR A 156 9.30 -1.32 -16.80
CA THR A 156 9.38 -1.49 -18.25
C THR A 156 10.51 -0.67 -18.86
N SER A 157 10.61 0.60 -18.47
CA SER A 157 11.64 1.50 -18.96
C SER A 157 13.03 1.15 -18.42
N GLU A 158 13.15 0.75 -17.15
CA GLU A 158 14.39 0.26 -16.54
C GLU A 158 14.91 -1.00 -17.24
N PHE A 159 14.05 -1.97 -17.55
CA PHE A 159 14.44 -3.15 -18.31
C PHE A 159 15.01 -2.79 -19.68
N GLN A 160 14.36 -1.87 -20.40
CA GLN A 160 14.85 -1.38 -21.69
C GLN A 160 16.20 -0.65 -21.54
N TRP A 161 16.38 0.13 -20.47
CA TRP A 161 17.65 0.79 -20.18
C TRP A 161 18.77 -0.20 -19.90
N VAL A 162 18.51 -1.31 -19.20
CA VAL A 162 19.50 -2.36 -18.95
C VAL A 162 19.96 -3.00 -20.26
N VAL A 163 19.02 -3.33 -21.17
CA VAL A 163 19.36 -3.84 -22.51
C VAL A 163 20.21 -2.84 -23.27
N ASN A 164 19.77 -1.58 -23.35
CA ASN A 164 20.48 -0.50 -24.04
C ASN A 164 21.88 -0.28 -23.46
N TYR A 165 22.04 -0.40 -22.14
CA TYR A 165 23.32 -0.28 -21.45
C TYR A 165 24.27 -1.40 -21.86
N PHE A 166 23.81 -2.66 -21.88
CA PHE A 166 24.66 -3.78 -22.30
C PHE A 166 25.06 -3.66 -23.78
N GLN A 167 24.13 -3.31 -24.66
CA GLN A 167 24.44 -3.06 -26.07
C GLN A 167 25.43 -1.89 -26.25
N HIS A 168 25.29 -0.82 -25.45
CA HIS A 168 26.25 0.28 -25.45
C HIS A 168 27.64 -0.19 -24.99
N ARG A 169 27.72 -0.96 -23.90
CA ARG A 169 28.98 -1.50 -23.38
C ARG A 169 29.65 -2.44 -24.39
N ALA A 170 28.89 -3.29 -25.06
CA ALA A 170 29.41 -4.15 -26.12
C ALA A 170 30.03 -3.33 -27.26
N ARG A 171 29.35 -2.27 -27.72
CA ARG A 171 29.88 -1.35 -28.74
C ARG A 171 31.15 -0.63 -28.28
N THR A 172 31.21 -0.14 -27.05
CA THR A 172 32.42 0.49 -26.51
C THR A 172 33.60 -0.49 -26.48
N TRP A 173 33.38 -1.74 -26.08
CA TRP A 173 34.44 -2.76 -26.13
C TRP A 173 34.84 -3.14 -27.55
N HIS A 174 33.91 -3.08 -28.50
CA HIS A 174 34.20 -3.27 -29.91
C HIS A 174 35.10 -2.16 -30.47
N GLU A 175 34.86 -0.90 -30.09
CA GLU A 175 35.71 0.24 -30.46
C GLU A 175 37.13 0.05 -29.91
N ILE A 176 37.26 -0.28 -28.61
CA ILE A 176 38.55 -0.59 -27.96
C ILE A 176 39.26 -1.77 -28.65
N TYR A 177 38.50 -2.80 -29.05
CA TYR A 177 39.04 -3.93 -29.81
C TYR A 177 39.65 -3.45 -31.13
N MET A 178 38.95 -2.61 -31.90
CA MET A 178 39.43 -2.12 -33.20
C MET A 178 40.70 -1.27 -33.06
N GLU A 179 40.75 -0.40 -32.04
CA GLU A 179 41.93 0.40 -31.72
C GLU A 179 43.15 -0.46 -31.42
N HIS A 180 43.03 -1.42 -30.48
CA HIS A 180 44.18 -2.26 -30.13
C HIS A 180 44.57 -3.28 -31.20
N ASN A 181 43.61 -3.75 -31.99
CA ASN A 181 43.88 -4.62 -33.12
C ASN A 181 44.72 -3.91 -34.19
N SER A 182 44.38 -2.65 -34.51
CA SER A 182 45.16 -1.84 -35.44
C SER A 182 46.54 -1.46 -34.89
N ALA A 183 46.70 -1.32 -33.57
CA ALA A 183 47.98 -1.11 -32.90
C ALA A 183 48.83 -2.38 -32.72
N GLY A 184 48.34 -3.56 -33.10
CA GLY A 184 49.06 -4.84 -32.97
C GLY A 184 49.16 -5.39 -31.54
N ASN A 185 48.40 -4.86 -30.58
CA ASN A 185 48.43 -5.32 -29.19
C ASN A 185 47.49 -6.53 -28.98
N GLN A 186 47.97 -7.72 -29.30
CA GLN A 186 47.19 -8.96 -29.28
C GLN A 186 46.53 -9.28 -27.93
N GLY A 187 47.19 -8.96 -26.82
CA GLY A 187 46.66 -9.22 -25.46
C GLY A 187 45.44 -8.34 -25.15
N ALA A 188 45.56 -7.04 -25.40
CA ALA A 188 44.47 -6.09 -25.22
C ALA A 188 43.29 -6.39 -26.16
N THR A 189 43.58 -6.76 -27.42
CA THR A 189 42.58 -7.19 -28.40
C THR A 189 41.78 -8.40 -27.92
N CYS A 190 42.45 -9.44 -27.42
CA CYS A 190 41.79 -10.65 -26.92
C CYS A 190 40.88 -10.35 -25.71
N TYR A 191 41.35 -9.50 -24.79
CA TYR A 191 40.56 -9.10 -23.63
C TYR A 191 39.32 -8.28 -24.03
N ALA A 192 39.49 -7.30 -24.92
CA ALA A 192 38.38 -6.48 -25.41
C ALA A 192 37.33 -7.33 -26.14
N ALA A 193 37.75 -8.29 -26.98
CA ALA A 193 36.84 -9.23 -27.64
C ALA A 193 36.05 -10.08 -26.63
N ARG A 194 36.70 -10.55 -25.56
CA ARG A 194 36.02 -11.29 -24.49
C ARG A 194 35.00 -10.43 -23.75
N GLN A 195 35.32 -9.17 -23.47
CA GLN A 195 34.39 -8.24 -22.80
C GLN A 195 33.19 -7.92 -23.69
N GLN A 196 33.42 -7.65 -24.97
CA GLN A 196 32.35 -7.46 -25.96
C GLN A 196 31.39 -8.66 -25.94
N ALA A 197 31.91 -9.88 -26.14
CA ALA A 197 31.10 -11.10 -26.17
C ALA A 197 30.31 -11.35 -24.87
N MET A 198 30.86 -10.96 -23.72
CA MET A 198 30.15 -11.03 -22.44
C MET A 198 28.93 -10.10 -22.42
N TYR A 199 29.10 -8.85 -22.83
CA TYR A 199 28.01 -7.87 -22.85
C TYR A 199 26.96 -8.16 -23.92
N ASP A 200 27.37 -8.66 -25.09
CA ASP A 200 26.44 -9.15 -26.12
C ASP A 200 25.55 -10.26 -25.57
N ARG A 201 26.14 -11.25 -24.90
CA ARG A 201 25.39 -12.35 -24.27
C ARG A 201 24.43 -11.85 -23.19
N LEU A 202 24.83 -10.87 -22.38
CA LEU A 202 23.95 -10.28 -21.37
C LEU A 202 22.77 -9.53 -22.01
N ALA A 203 23.01 -8.78 -23.08
CA ALA A 203 21.96 -8.10 -23.83
C ALA A 203 20.94 -9.11 -24.41
N GLU A 204 21.43 -10.16 -25.07
CA GLU A 204 20.59 -11.23 -25.63
C GLU A 204 19.74 -11.91 -24.55
N GLN A 205 20.34 -12.24 -23.39
CA GLN A 205 19.61 -12.86 -22.29
C GLN A 205 18.50 -11.96 -21.74
N CYS A 206 18.77 -10.65 -21.58
CA CYS A 206 17.76 -9.70 -21.13
C CYS A 206 16.62 -9.55 -22.14
N GLU A 207 16.92 -9.50 -23.44
CA GLU A 207 15.89 -9.45 -24.50
C GLU A 207 15.00 -10.71 -24.50
N LEU A 208 15.59 -11.89 -24.31
CA LEU A 208 14.82 -13.14 -24.21
C LEU A 208 13.90 -13.15 -22.98
N ILE A 209 14.39 -12.69 -21.83
CA ILE A 209 13.58 -12.56 -20.61
C ILE A 209 12.43 -11.57 -20.85
N TRP A 210 12.72 -10.44 -21.48
CA TRP A 210 11.73 -9.41 -21.81
C TRP A 210 10.63 -9.94 -22.72
N GLN A 211 11.00 -10.68 -23.78
CA GLN A 211 10.03 -11.31 -24.69
C GLN A 211 9.18 -12.37 -23.99
N GLY A 212 9.75 -13.12 -23.05
CA GLY A 212 9.04 -14.11 -22.25
C GLY A 212 8.10 -13.51 -21.20
N MET A 213 8.39 -12.30 -20.72
CA MET A 213 7.55 -11.55 -19.78
C MET A 213 6.34 -10.88 -20.45
N ASN A 214 6.42 -10.55 -21.75
CA ASN A 214 5.33 -9.88 -22.46
C ASN A 214 4.19 -10.86 -22.82
N PRO A 215 2.99 -10.77 -22.20
CA PRO A 215 1.90 -11.72 -22.40
C PRO A 215 1.33 -11.72 -23.83
N ILE A 216 1.64 -10.68 -24.63
CA ILE A 216 1.21 -10.60 -26.03
C ILE A 216 1.98 -11.59 -26.92
N ASN A 217 3.22 -11.99 -26.57
CA ASN A 217 4.03 -12.91 -27.38
C ASN A 217 3.78 -14.40 -27.08
N VAL A 218 3.18 -14.74 -25.92
CA VAL A 218 2.81 -16.12 -25.60
C VAL A 218 1.71 -16.65 -26.54
N ALA A 219 0.89 -15.76 -27.11
CA ALA A 219 -0.13 -16.10 -28.10
C ALA A 219 0.44 -16.44 -29.49
N LEU A 220 1.64 -15.96 -29.83
CA LEU A 220 2.26 -16.19 -31.14
C LEU A 220 3.10 -17.48 -31.18
N TYR A 221 3.65 -17.92 -30.05
CA TYR A 221 4.37 -19.19 -29.96
C TYR A 221 3.45 -20.43 -29.95
N HIS A 222 2.16 -20.28 -29.65
CA HIS A 222 1.20 -21.41 -29.64
C HIS A 222 0.33 -21.54 -30.91
N ARG A 223 0.47 -20.67 -31.92
CA ARG A 223 -0.28 -20.78 -33.20
C ARG A 223 0.53 -21.42 -34.33
N GLY A 224 1.28 -22.48 -33.99
CA GLY A 224 1.88 -23.41 -34.95
C GLY A 224 0.97 -24.59 -35.33
N LEU A 225 -0.33 -24.37 -35.53
CA LEU A 225 -1.24 -25.37 -36.12
C LEU A 225 -2.08 -24.74 -37.23
N PRO A 226 -2.32 -25.48 -38.33
CA PRO A 226 -2.64 -24.91 -39.62
C PRO A 226 -4.04 -24.31 -39.64
N VAL A 227 -4.13 -23.18 -40.35
CA VAL A 227 -5.39 -22.63 -40.85
C VAL A 227 -6.07 -23.70 -41.70
N CYS A 228 -7.14 -24.29 -41.17
CA CYS A 228 -8.08 -25.07 -41.95
C CYS A 228 -9.16 -24.11 -42.46
N SER A 229 -8.88 -23.50 -43.62
CA SER A 229 -9.90 -22.92 -44.48
C SER A 229 -10.67 -24.06 -45.15
N THR A 230 -11.96 -23.84 -45.48
CA THR A 230 -12.97 -24.71 -46.13
C THR A 230 -13.82 -25.56 -45.17
N LEU A 231 -15.16 -25.56 -45.18
CA LEU A 231 -16.19 -25.23 -46.18
C LEU A 231 -17.56 -24.99 -45.49
N ALA A 232 -18.41 -24.23 -46.19
CA ALA A 232 -19.88 -24.06 -46.05
C ALA A 232 -20.40 -23.15 -44.92
#